data_AF-A0A9N9FSP6-F1
#
_entry.id   AF-A0A9N9FSP6-F1
#
_cell.length_a   1.000
_cell.length_b   1.000
_cell.length_c   1.000
_cell.angle_alpha   90.00
_cell.angle_beta   90.00
_cell.angle_gamma   90.00
#
_symmetry.space_group_name_H-M   'P 1'
#
loop_
_entity.id
_entity.type
_entity.pdbx_description
1 polymer ?
#
loop_
_entity_poly.entity_id
_entity_poly.type
_entity_poly.pdbx_seq_one_letter_code
_entity_poly.pdbx_strand_id
1 'polypeptide(L)'
;MFNKSQITSNLPHYYRRRFLSRRNNLIRLTLVALLLLSLYFTILKPWVKWRDSRIISKIDSSTKNDASKTDASWKINLNETINSRFSVFNKEQFTVEALKTNGLIPVTAVLIGWKRKESLQIVVNFISKYPFIKEILIWNNNDKIRLHKQDFRLNNTEVKLNIFNSDENLHDLSKYITCTMAKYDYCYFQDDDWLNLYMDSIYTNFLKYPNLIHSNTMPIIHLEHRRWMFASNDKNLHTGFTWLGCGSFIPRIKVQRFLGQIGSASLEKERLRLVDMYFSLWTNQYPYQLSNPLTTLDQSEDWSKSADQWTLDAVQKLYTALAVNTGSELFERQEENPHYLDRDVSICYANNITHIHEHEAEFNALDFPSNEFWIKHAYHKAVDFDLSTCWNSFKKPKVDDYFGLQFVEPQNSHKITIVSSKDRICDKISSSEKMKDINSSIIPPNHSITINFNCEIKNENLENPENLEALENMEYRYIKFQIVRNFTEPFEICSLILDGLSV
;
A
#
# COMPACT_ATOMS: atom_id res chain seq x y z
N MET A 1 60.93 -15.17 -1.88
CA MET A 1 61.96 -14.36 -1.19
C MET A 1 61.31 -13.76 0.04
N PHE A 2 61.99 -13.79 1.21
CA PHE A 2 61.52 -13.57 2.60
C PHE A 2 60.74 -14.76 3.20
N ASN A 3 61.32 -15.74 3.92
CA ASN A 3 62.40 -15.91 4.91
C ASN A 3 61.79 -16.19 6.31
N LYS A 4 61.76 -17.47 6.69
CA LYS A 4 61.35 -18.02 7.99
C LYS A 4 62.57 -18.07 8.90
N SER A 5 62.54 -17.40 10.03
CA SER A 5 63.52 -17.61 11.11
C SER A 5 62.90 -18.44 12.24
N GLN A 6 63.53 -19.60 12.47
CA GLN A 6 63.38 -20.46 13.64
C GLN A 6 63.85 -19.73 14.90
N ILE A 7 63.15 -19.90 16.02
CA ILE A 7 63.71 -19.74 17.36
C ILE A 7 63.42 -21.02 18.13
N THR A 8 64.50 -21.74 18.44
CA THR A 8 64.60 -22.81 19.42
C THR A 8 64.96 -22.22 20.78
N SER A 9 64.26 -22.62 21.84
CA SER A 9 64.78 -22.48 23.21
C SER A 9 64.35 -23.67 24.07
N ASN A 10 65.34 -24.49 24.42
CA ASN A 10 65.29 -25.52 25.45
C ASN A 10 65.33 -24.88 26.85
N LEU A 11 64.49 -25.34 27.79
CA LEU A 11 64.72 -25.32 29.25
C LEU A 11 63.66 -26.23 29.93
N PRO A 12 63.91 -26.73 31.16
CA PRO A 12 63.83 -28.15 31.47
C PRO A 12 62.58 -28.55 32.25
N HIS A 13 62.22 -29.82 32.10
CA HIS A 13 61.31 -30.55 32.96
C HIS A 13 61.74 -30.46 34.43
N TYR A 14 60.92 -29.84 35.30
CA TYR A 14 60.57 -30.34 36.64
C TYR A 14 59.47 -29.42 37.21
N TYR A 15 58.45 -30.00 37.88
CA TYR A 15 57.19 -29.38 38.36
C TYR A 15 55.99 -29.37 37.39
N ARG A 16 55.54 -30.56 36.96
CA ARG A 16 54.20 -30.73 36.36
C ARG A 16 53.45 -31.93 36.94
N ARG A 17 53.21 -31.97 38.26
CA ARG A 17 52.35 -33.03 38.84
C ARG A 17 51.55 -32.71 40.12
N ARG A 18 51.24 -31.44 40.43
CA ARG A 18 50.35 -31.13 41.57
C ARG A 18 49.20 -30.15 41.34
N PHE A 19 48.97 -29.68 40.11
CA PHE A 19 47.88 -28.72 39.80
C PHE A 19 46.67 -29.29 39.04
N LEU A 20 46.58 -30.60 38.82
CA LEU A 20 45.47 -31.22 38.07
C LEU A 20 44.33 -31.80 38.92
N SER A 21 44.41 -31.72 40.26
CA SER A 21 43.34 -32.25 41.13
C SER A 21 42.25 -31.22 41.47
N ARG A 22 42.54 -29.91 41.44
CA ARG A 22 41.55 -28.86 41.79
C ARG A 22 40.69 -28.36 40.61
N ARG A 23 41.11 -28.60 39.36
CA ARG A 23 40.37 -28.15 38.16
C ARG A 23 39.12 -28.99 37.83
N ASN A 24 39.08 -30.25 38.26
CA ASN A 24 37.93 -31.12 37.98
C ASN A 24 36.69 -30.77 38.81
N ASN A 25 36.85 -30.24 40.02
CA ASN A 25 35.70 -29.87 40.86
C ASN A 25 35.02 -28.59 40.37
N LEU A 26 35.79 -27.63 39.82
CA LEU A 26 35.22 -26.41 39.26
C LEU A 26 34.40 -26.70 38.00
N ILE A 27 34.91 -27.56 37.11
CA ILE A 27 34.18 -27.95 35.88
C ILE A 27 32.90 -28.71 36.24
N ARG A 28 32.94 -29.61 37.22
CA ARG A 28 31.75 -30.33 37.69
C ARG A 28 30.71 -29.39 38.32
N LEU A 29 31.13 -28.43 39.15
CA LEU A 29 30.23 -27.42 39.72
C LEU A 29 29.60 -26.54 38.64
N THR A 30 30.37 -26.15 37.62
CA THR A 30 29.87 -25.32 36.50
C THR A 30 28.84 -26.08 35.67
N LEU A 31 29.08 -27.37 35.39
CA LEU A 31 28.13 -28.22 34.66
C LEU A 31 26.85 -28.49 35.46
N VAL A 32 26.95 -28.70 36.77
CA VAL A 32 25.77 -28.85 37.65
C VAL A 32 24.98 -27.54 37.70
N ALA A 33 25.64 -26.38 37.78
CA ALA A 33 24.98 -25.08 37.75
C ALA A 33 24.24 -24.85 36.43
N LEU A 34 24.83 -25.20 35.28
CA LEU A 34 24.16 -25.10 33.97
C LEU A 34 22.98 -26.07 33.83
N LEU A 35 23.09 -27.29 34.35
CA LEU A 35 21.99 -28.26 34.38
C LEU A 35 20.84 -27.78 35.28
N LEU A 36 21.15 -27.20 36.44
CA LEU A 36 20.15 -26.62 37.33
C LEU A 36 19.51 -25.38 36.73
N LEU A 37 20.26 -24.53 36.00
CA LEU A 37 19.70 -23.40 35.27
C LEU A 37 18.77 -23.88 34.14
N SER A 38 19.17 -24.91 33.41
CA SER A 38 18.35 -25.55 32.38
C SER A 38 17.07 -26.14 32.98
N LEU A 39 17.15 -26.84 34.11
CA LEU A 39 15.97 -27.37 34.81
C LEU A 39 15.08 -26.23 35.36
N TYR A 40 15.68 -25.16 35.86
CA TYR A 40 14.96 -23.97 36.32
C TYR A 40 14.16 -23.35 35.17
N PHE A 41 14.77 -23.21 33.99
CA PHE A 41 14.07 -22.68 32.80
C PHE A 41 13.01 -23.64 32.24
N THR A 42 13.13 -24.95 32.38
CA THR A 42 12.11 -25.90 31.92
C THR A 42 10.96 -26.07 32.92
N ILE A 43 11.23 -25.98 34.22
CA ILE A 43 10.24 -26.18 35.28
C ILE A 43 9.47 -24.88 35.61
N LEU A 44 10.08 -23.70 35.50
CA LEU A 44 9.41 -22.42 35.79
C LEU A 44 8.83 -21.69 34.58
N LYS A 45 9.07 -22.20 33.35
CA LYS A 45 8.42 -21.65 32.15
C LYS A 45 6.89 -21.78 32.05
N PRO A 46 6.14 -22.57 32.87
CA PRO A 46 4.69 -22.51 32.80
C PRO A 46 4.06 -21.27 33.46
N TRP A 47 4.81 -20.43 34.18
CA TRP A 47 4.22 -19.41 35.07
C TRP A 47 4.57 -17.95 34.81
N VAL A 48 5.43 -17.65 33.83
CA VAL A 48 5.58 -16.28 33.32
C VAL A 48 4.59 -16.10 32.17
N LYS A 49 3.34 -15.86 32.55
CA LYS A 49 2.27 -15.34 31.68
C LYS A 49 2.82 -14.09 30.98
N TRP A 50 3.13 -14.24 29.69
CA TRP A 50 3.16 -13.12 28.75
C TRP A 50 1.85 -12.35 28.88
N ARG A 51 1.95 -11.15 29.44
CA ARG A 51 0.88 -10.15 29.48
C ARG A 51 0.90 -9.46 28.13
N ASP A 52 -0.22 -9.62 27.44
CA ASP A 52 -0.76 -8.83 26.33
C ASP A 52 -0.03 -8.76 24.98
N SER A 53 -0.14 -9.85 24.21
CA SER A 53 -0.38 -9.84 22.76
C SER A 53 -1.84 -10.19 22.40
N ARG A 54 -2.75 -10.18 23.40
CA ARG A 54 -4.16 -10.60 23.28
C ARG A 54 -5.13 -9.53 22.78
N ILE A 55 -4.64 -8.37 22.34
CA ILE A 55 -5.52 -7.35 21.73
C ILE A 55 -5.78 -7.68 20.25
N ILE A 56 -4.83 -8.28 19.53
CA ILE A 56 -5.02 -8.61 18.11
C ILE A 56 -5.86 -9.88 17.92
N SER A 57 -5.69 -10.90 18.77
CA SER A 57 -6.49 -12.14 18.66
C SER A 57 -7.95 -11.99 19.12
N LYS A 58 -8.31 -10.87 19.77
CA LYS A 58 -9.69 -10.63 20.22
C LYS A 58 -10.58 -10.06 19.12
N ILE A 59 -10.00 -9.47 18.07
CA ILE A 59 -10.75 -8.99 16.91
C ILE A 59 -11.25 -10.17 16.04
N ASP A 60 -10.52 -11.29 16.03
CA ASP A 60 -10.90 -12.49 15.25
C ASP A 60 -11.80 -13.50 15.99
N SER A 61 -11.99 -13.36 17.31
CA SER A 61 -12.77 -14.32 18.10
C SER A 61 -13.95 -13.74 18.87
N SER A 62 -14.14 -12.42 18.95
CA SER A 62 -15.32 -11.82 19.61
C SER A 62 -16.46 -11.44 18.68
N THR A 63 -16.36 -11.73 17.37
CA THR A 63 -17.44 -11.52 16.38
C THR A 63 -18.20 -12.80 16.03
N LYS A 64 -17.91 -13.94 16.67
CA LYS A 64 -18.56 -15.21 16.33
C LYS A 64 -19.84 -15.57 17.09
N ASN A 65 -20.33 -14.75 18.02
CA ASN A 65 -21.57 -15.09 18.75
C ASN A 65 -22.57 -13.95 19.02
N ASP A 66 -22.39 -12.77 18.43
CA ASP A 66 -23.48 -11.78 18.33
C ASP A 66 -23.71 -11.43 16.86
N ALA A 67 -24.21 -12.41 16.11
CA ALA A 67 -25.05 -12.17 14.95
C ALA A 67 -26.39 -11.58 15.39
N SER A 68 -26.34 -10.48 16.15
CA SER A 68 -27.47 -9.58 16.28
C SER A 68 -27.35 -8.60 15.11
N LYS A 69 -28.37 -8.65 14.27
CA LYS A 69 -28.72 -7.74 13.18
C LYS A 69 -28.33 -6.29 13.51
N THR A 70 -27.13 -5.89 13.13
CA THR A 70 -26.87 -4.53 12.70
C THR A 70 -26.76 -4.61 11.18
N ASP A 71 -27.92 -4.47 10.54
CA ASP A 71 -28.03 -4.27 9.09
C ASP A 71 -27.20 -3.02 8.76
N ALA A 72 -25.98 -3.26 8.31
CA ALA A 72 -25.15 -2.24 7.72
C ALA A 72 -25.83 -1.82 6.40
N SER A 73 -26.33 -0.60 6.34
CA SER A 73 -27.08 -0.01 5.23
C SER A 73 -26.33 0.07 3.89
N TRP A 74 -25.08 -0.39 3.84
CA TRP A 74 -24.21 -0.40 2.66
C TRP A 74 -24.18 -1.74 1.95
N LYS A 75 -25.18 -2.64 2.05
CA LYS A 75 -25.32 -3.74 1.08
C LYS A 75 -25.63 -3.16 -0.30
N ILE A 76 -24.59 -2.56 -0.89
CA ILE A 76 -24.46 -2.19 -2.27
C ILE A 76 -24.92 -3.42 -3.03
N ASN A 77 -25.92 -3.24 -3.87
CA ASN A 77 -26.27 -4.26 -4.84
C ASN A 77 -25.06 -4.41 -5.77
N LEU A 78 -24.16 -5.32 -5.40
CA LEU A 78 -22.83 -5.43 -6.00
C LEU A 78 -22.94 -5.62 -7.51
N ASN A 79 -23.93 -6.40 -7.95
CA ASN A 79 -24.21 -6.61 -9.37
C ASN A 79 -24.63 -5.31 -10.05
N GLU A 80 -25.51 -4.52 -9.45
CA GLU A 80 -25.93 -3.23 -9.99
C GLU A 80 -24.77 -2.25 -10.08
N THR A 81 -23.93 -2.15 -9.04
CA THR A 81 -22.73 -1.30 -9.04
C THR A 81 -21.69 -1.75 -10.04
N ILE A 82 -21.45 -3.06 -10.16
CA ILE A 82 -20.58 -3.62 -11.20
C ILE A 82 -21.12 -3.26 -12.57
N ASN A 83 -22.43 -3.39 -12.78
CA ASN A 83 -23.07 -3.16 -14.07
C ASN A 83 -23.10 -1.68 -14.46
N SER A 84 -23.32 -0.78 -13.51
CA SER A 84 -23.39 0.67 -13.77
C SER A 84 -22.01 1.31 -13.94
N ARG A 85 -20.94 0.70 -13.41
CA ARG A 85 -19.57 1.22 -13.60
C ARG A 85 -19.01 0.90 -14.98
N PHE A 86 -18.47 1.94 -15.61
CA PHE A 86 -17.73 1.91 -16.86
C PHE A 86 -16.50 2.81 -16.72
N SER A 87 -15.51 2.56 -17.56
CA SER A 87 -14.34 3.44 -17.62
C SER A 87 -14.72 4.76 -18.27
N VAL A 88 -14.20 5.87 -17.75
CA VAL A 88 -14.24 7.17 -18.44
C VAL A 88 -13.30 7.21 -19.64
N PHE A 89 -12.33 6.28 -19.71
CA PHE A 89 -11.50 6.12 -20.89
C PHE A 89 -12.23 5.33 -21.97
N ASN A 90 -12.06 5.76 -23.22
CA ASN A 90 -12.71 5.19 -24.41
C ASN A 90 -11.82 4.18 -25.12
N LYS A 91 -12.41 3.20 -25.83
CA LYS A 91 -11.66 2.13 -26.51
C LYS A 91 -10.76 2.65 -27.62
N GLU A 92 -11.23 3.69 -28.32
CA GLU A 92 -10.57 4.34 -29.45
C GLU A 92 -9.23 4.97 -29.02
N GLN A 93 -9.14 5.39 -27.75
CA GLN A 93 -7.91 5.94 -27.16
C GLN A 93 -6.81 4.88 -26.98
N PHE A 94 -7.14 3.59 -27.07
CA PHE A 94 -6.18 2.49 -26.95
C PHE A 94 -5.96 1.72 -28.26
N THR A 95 -6.21 2.38 -29.39
CA THR A 95 -5.75 1.90 -30.70
C THR A 95 -4.24 2.09 -30.83
N VAL A 96 -3.60 1.31 -31.71
CA VAL A 96 -2.14 1.39 -31.93
C VAL A 96 -1.73 2.80 -32.38
N GLU A 97 -2.58 3.47 -33.14
CA GLU A 97 -2.39 4.83 -33.62
C GLU A 97 -2.53 5.85 -32.49
N ALA A 98 -3.59 5.77 -31.68
CA ALA A 98 -3.84 6.74 -30.60
C ALA A 98 -2.76 6.70 -29.49
N LEU A 99 -2.27 5.50 -29.15
CA LEU A 99 -1.25 5.29 -28.13
C LEU A 99 0.10 5.96 -28.46
N LYS A 100 0.35 6.28 -29.74
CA LYS A 100 1.56 7.00 -30.16
C LYS A 100 1.54 8.46 -29.75
N THR A 101 0.37 9.03 -29.44
CA THR A 101 0.20 10.48 -29.27
C THR A 101 -0.44 10.88 -27.94
N ASN A 102 -1.25 10.02 -27.32
CA ASN A 102 -1.99 10.39 -26.11
C ASN A 102 -1.30 10.02 -24.79
N GLY A 103 -0.17 9.31 -24.84
CA GLY A 103 0.59 8.89 -23.67
C GLY A 103 -0.09 7.83 -22.79
N LEU A 104 -1.29 7.35 -23.13
CA LEU A 104 -1.96 6.30 -22.38
C LEU A 104 -1.17 5.00 -22.45
N ILE A 105 -1.29 4.19 -21.40
CA ILE A 105 -0.48 2.99 -21.22
C ILE A 105 -1.40 1.76 -21.21
N PRO A 106 -1.32 0.85 -22.21
CA PRO A 106 -2.02 -0.42 -22.15
C PRO A 106 -1.35 -1.35 -21.13
N VAL A 107 -2.14 -2.17 -20.45
CA VAL A 107 -1.67 -3.03 -19.35
C VAL A 107 -2.15 -4.48 -19.50
N THR A 108 -1.40 -5.39 -18.90
CA THR A 108 -1.82 -6.78 -18.68
C THR A 108 -2.35 -6.94 -17.26
N ALA A 109 -3.60 -7.35 -17.08
CA ALA A 109 -4.09 -7.78 -15.78
C ALA A 109 -3.56 -9.18 -15.45
N VAL A 110 -3.07 -9.37 -14.24
CA VAL A 110 -2.60 -10.64 -13.68
C VAL A 110 -3.47 -10.97 -12.49
N LEU A 111 -4.20 -12.09 -12.60
CA LEU A 111 -5.11 -12.58 -11.58
C LEU A 111 -4.62 -13.92 -11.05
N ILE A 112 -4.75 -14.10 -9.73
CA ILE A 112 -4.59 -15.41 -9.11
C ILE A 112 -5.95 -16.00 -8.76
N GLY A 113 -6.14 -17.27 -9.06
CA GLY A 113 -7.33 -18.02 -8.67
C GLY A 113 -6.99 -19.09 -7.66
N TRP A 114 -7.67 -19.12 -6.52
CA TRP A 114 -7.56 -20.21 -5.55
C TRP A 114 -8.90 -20.48 -4.89
N LYS A 115 -9.51 -21.63 -5.22
CA LYS A 115 -10.80 -22.12 -4.69
C LYS A 115 -12.04 -21.23 -4.92
N ARG A 116 -11.89 -19.96 -5.30
CA ARG A 116 -12.99 -18.97 -5.43
C ARG A 116 -13.31 -18.64 -6.88
N LYS A 117 -13.71 -19.68 -7.65
CA LYS A 117 -13.99 -19.55 -9.10
C LYS A 117 -15.02 -18.45 -9.40
N GLU A 118 -16.10 -18.38 -8.62
CA GLU A 118 -17.17 -17.39 -8.84
C GLU A 118 -16.68 -15.95 -8.63
N SER A 119 -15.96 -15.70 -7.55
CA SER A 119 -15.35 -14.38 -7.30
C SER A 119 -14.38 -13.98 -8.42
N LEU A 120 -13.56 -14.92 -8.90
CA LEU A 120 -12.66 -14.69 -10.03
C LEU A 120 -13.43 -14.38 -11.33
N GLN A 121 -14.58 -15.04 -11.58
CA GLN A 121 -15.45 -14.71 -12.71
C GLN A 121 -15.99 -13.28 -12.63
N ILE A 122 -16.40 -12.85 -11.43
CA ILE A 122 -16.86 -11.48 -11.16
C ILE A 122 -15.74 -10.47 -11.47
N VAL A 123 -14.53 -10.72 -10.96
CA VAL A 123 -13.36 -9.86 -11.19
C VAL A 123 -13.04 -9.74 -12.68
N VAL A 124 -12.92 -10.87 -13.40
CA VAL A 124 -12.62 -10.88 -14.84
C VAL A 124 -13.68 -10.12 -15.65
N ASN A 125 -14.96 -10.37 -15.35
CA ASN A 125 -16.06 -9.68 -16.00
C ASN A 125 -15.95 -8.16 -15.78
N PHE A 126 -15.71 -7.73 -14.54
CA PHE A 126 -15.59 -6.31 -14.21
C PHE A 126 -14.36 -5.63 -14.84
N ILE A 127 -13.15 -6.17 -14.66
CA ILE A 127 -11.93 -5.51 -15.16
C ILE A 127 -11.86 -5.47 -16.69
N SER A 128 -12.49 -6.44 -17.37
CA SER A 128 -12.54 -6.46 -18.84
C SER A 128 -13.35 -5.31 -19.43
N LYS A 129 -14.08 -4.51 -18.63
CA LYS A 129 -14.75 -3.29 -19.08
C LYS A 129 -13.79 -2.14 -19.36
N TYR A 130 -12.60 -2.16 -18.77
CA TYR A 130 -11.67 -1.03 -18.79
C TYR A 130 -10.74 -1.09 -20.01
N PRO A 131 -10.75 -0.10 -20.91
CA PRO A 131 -10.04 -0.19 -22.19
C PRO A 131 -8.52 -0.28 -22.10
N PHE A 132 -7.93 0.19 -21.00
CA PHE A 132 -6.50 0.05 -20.74
C PHE A 132 -6.09 -1.40 -20.42
N ILE A 133 -7.02 -2.25 -19.94
CA ILE A 133 -6.76 -3.68 -19.78
C ILE A 133 -6.87 -4.33 -21.16
N LYS A 134 -5.74 -4.69 -21.76
CA LYS A 134 -5.68 -5.30 -23.10
C LYS A 134 -5.39 -6.80 -23.09
N GLU A 135 -4.91 -7.31 -21.97
CA GLU A 135 -4.65 -8.73 -21.73
C GLU A 135 -5.02 -9.09 -20.30
N ILE A 136 -5.59 -10.28 -20.10
CA ILE A 136 -5.83 -10.87 -18.79
C ILE A 136 -5.11 -12.22 -18.75
N LEU A 137 -4.21 -12.38 -17.79
CA LEU A 137 -3.52 -13.62 -17.49
C LEU A 137 -4.02 -14.14 -16.14
N ILE A 138 -4.57 -15.34 -16.12
CA ILE A 138 -5.05 -16.00 -14.90
C ILE A 138 -4.10 -17.13 -14.56
N TRP A 139 -3.52 -17.09 -13.37
CA TRP A 139 -2.83 -18.24 -12.78
C TRP A 139 -3.75 -18.96 -11.82
N ASN A 140 -4.09 -20.20 -12.15
CA ASN A 140 -4.92 -21.05 -11.29
C ASN A 140 -4.03 -21.86 -10.35
N ASN A 141 -4.06 -21.49 -9.07
CA ASN A 141 -3.37 -22.19 -7.97
C ASN A 141 -4.17 -23.38 -7.42
N ASN A 142 -5.32 -23.71 -8.02
CA ASN A 142 -6.13 -24.86 -7.63
C ASN A 142 -5.78 -26.09 -8.47
N ASP A 143 -5.10 -27.05 -7.85
CA ASP A 143 -4.72 -28.33 -8.45
C ASP A 143 -5.92 -29.29 -8.67
N LYS A 144 -7.06 -29.05 -8.01
CA LYS A 144 -8.25 -29.90 -8.09
C LYS A 144 -9.22 -29.49 -9.19
N ILE A 145 -9.19 -28.24 -9.62
CA ILE A 145 -10.16 -27.69 -10.57
C ILE A 145 -9.39 -26.99 -11.68
N ARG A 146 -9.62 -27.40 -12.93
CA ARG A 146 -9.07 -26.68 -14.08
C ARG A 146 -10.01 -25.58 -14.52
N LEU A 147 -9.45 -24.43 -14.85
CA LEU A 147 -10.15 -23.29 -15.42
C LEU A 147 -10.01 -23.29 -16.94
N HIS A 148 -11.09 -22.91 -17.62
CA HIS A 148 -11.20 -22.83 -19.07
C HIS A 148 -11.65 -21.43 -19.49
N LYS A 149 -11.32 -21.01 -20.73
CA LYS A 149 -11.69 -19.65 -21.20
C LYS A 149 -13.20 -19.44 -21.20
N GLN A 150 -13.96 -20.49 -21.47
CA GLN A 150 -15.43 -20.51 -21.48
C GLN A 150 -16.03 -20.26 -20.09
N ASP A 151 -15.26 -20.44 -19.02
CA ASP A 151 -15.71 -20.10 -17.67
C ASP A 151 -15.86 -18.59 -17.47
N PHE A 152 -15.28 -17.77 -18.33
CA PHE A 152 -15.18 -16.32 -18.15
C PHE A 152 -15.93 -15.57 -19.24
N ARG A 153 -16.70 -14.57 -18.81
CA ARG A 153 -17.34 -13.61 -19.71
C ARG A 153 -16.52 -12.33 -19.73
N LEU A 154 -16.23 -11.83 -20.93
CA LEU A 154 -15.52 -10.58 -21.15
C LEU A 154 -16.52 -9.53 -21.66
N ASN A 155 -16.54 -8.36 -21.05
CA ASN A 155 -17.32 -7.22 -21.53
C ASN A 155 -16.67 -6.59 -22.77
N ASN A 156 -15.35 -6.70 -22.90
CA ASN A 156 -14.61 -6.25 -24.08
C ASN A 156 -13.95 -7.44 -24.77
N THR A 157 -14.44 -7.76 -25.97
CA THR A 157 -13.96 -8.89 -26.78
C THR A 157 -12.55 -8.68 -27.34
N GLU A 158 -12.03 -7.45 -27.33
CA GLU A 158 -10.65 -7.14 -27.70
C GLU A 158 -9.62 -7.59 -26.65
N VAL A 159 -10.08 -7.90 -25.44
CA VAL A 159 -9.21 -8.32 -24.34
C VAL A 159 -8.79 -9.76 -24.54
N LYS A 160 -7.48 -10.01 -24.61
CA LYS A 160 -6.94 -11.36 -24.72
C LYS A 160 -6.94 -12.04 -23.36
N LEU A 161 -7.67 -13.16 -23.21
CA LEU A 161 -7.65 -13.99 -22.01
C LEU A 161 -6.75 -15.22 -22.20
N ASN A 162 -5.80 -15.43 -21.28
CA ASN A 162 -5.02 -16.66 -21.16
C ASN A 162 -5.09 -17.20 -19.73
N ILE A 163 -5.11 -18.53 -19.60
CA ILE A 163 -5.26 -19.22 -18.31
C ILE A 163 -4.13 -20.24 -18.20
N PHE A 164 -3.43 -20.22 -17.08
CA PHE A 164 -2.37 -21.14 -16.72
C PHE A 164 -2.87 -22.00 -15.56
N ASN A 165 -3.11 -23.27 -15.84
CA ASN A 165 -3.51 -24.24 -14.82
C ASN A 165 -2.26 -24.89 -14.24
N SER A 166 -1.99 -24.62 -12.96
CA SER A 166 -0.87 -25.19 -12.23
C SER A 166 -1.28 -26.48 -11.52
N ASP A 167 -0.37 -27.45 -11.47
CA ASP A 167 -0.54 -28.68 -10.71
C ASP A 167 -0.13 -28.52 -9.23
N GLU A 168 0.38 -27.34 -8.86
CA GLU A 168 0.69 -26.98 -7.48
C GLU A 168 0.27 -25.53 -7.14
N ASN A 169 0.04 -25.26 -5.86
CA ASN A 169 -0.22 -23.90 -5.37
C ASN A 169 1.09 -23.14 -5.17
N LEU A 170 1.36 -22.18 -6.05
CA LEU A 170 2.53 -21.30 -5.98
C LEU A 170 2.29 -20.05 -5.12
N HIS A 171 1.09 -19.88 -4.56
CA HIS A 171 0.69 -18.73 -3.75
C HIS A 171 1.04 -17.41 -4.47
N ASP A 172 1.65 -16.45 -3.77
CA ASP A 172 1.95 -15.12 -4.31
C ASP A 172 2.99 -15.14 -5.43
N LEU A 173 3.90 -16.13 -5.47
CA LEU A 173 4.94 -16.21 -6.49
C LEU A 173 4.36 -16.29 -7.91
N SER A 174 3.18 -16.89 -8.03
CA SER A 174 2.48 -16.97 -9.31
C SER A 174 2.19 -15.60 -9.93
N LYS A 175 1.91 -14.55 -9.14
CA LYS A 175 1.67 -13.18 -9.65
C LYS A 175 2.88 -12.67 -10.44
N TYR A 176 4.06 -12.84 -9.85
CA TYR A 176 5.32 -12.35 -10.39
C TYR A 176 5.74 -13.12 -11.64
N ILE A 177 5.70 -14.46 -11.59
CA ILE A 177 6.00 -15.30 -12.75
C ILE A 177 5.05 -14.94 -13.91
N THR A 178 3.76 -14.82 -13.64
CA THR A 178 2.76 -14.50 -14.67
C THR A 178 2.98 -13.13 -15.27
N CYS A 179 3.32 -12.12 -14.45
CA CYS A 179 3.62 -10.77 -14.96
C CYS A 179 4.88 -10.74 -15.85
N THR A 180 5.88 -11.58 -15.62
CA THR A 180 7.02 -11.67 -16.55
C THR A 180 6.65 -12.18 -17.94
N MET A 181 5.54 -12.93 -18.04
CA MET A 181 4.99 -13.45 -19.29
C MET A 181 4.02 -12.46 -19.98
N ALA A 182 3.72 -11.32 -19.34
CA ALA A 182 2.82 -10.31 -19.87
C ALA A 182 3.31 -9.73 -21.20
N LYS A 183 2.38 -9.41 -22.09
CA LYS A 183 2.67 -8.73 -23.36
C LYS A 183 3.11 -7.28 -23.14
N TYR A 184 2.46 -6.57 -22.21
CA TYR A 184 2.69 -5.15 -21.97
C TYR A 184 3.74 -4.91 -20.86
N ASP A 185 4.30 -3.70 -20.82
CA ASP A 185 5.37 -3.34 -19.88
C ASP A 185 4.90 -3.09 -18.45
N TYR A 186 3.59 -3.07 -18.24
CA TYR A 186 2.96 -2.84 -16.95
C TYR A 186 1.88 -3.87 -16.69
N CYS A 187 1.83 -4.33 -15.44
CA CYS A 187 0.88 -5.30 -14.96
C CYS A 187 -0.10 -4.65 -13.99
N TYR A 188 -1.37 -5.08 -14.03
CA TYR A 188 -2.37 -4.79 -13.00
C TYR A 188 -2.62 -6.06 -12.17
N PHE A 189 -2.30 -6.05 -10.88
CA PHE A 189 -2.50 -7.19 -9.97
C PHE A 189 -3.84 -7.07 -9.25
N GLN A 190 -4.56 -8.19 -9.17
CA GLN A 190 -5.82 -8.31 -8.42
C GLN A 190 -6.03 -9.75 -7.98
N ASP A 191 -6.37 -9.94 -6.71
CA ASP A 191 -6.70 -11.24 -6.12
C ASP A 191 -8.20 -11.54 -6.27
N ASP A 192 -8.58 -12.80 -6.09
CA ASP A 192 -9.94 -13.30 -6.30
C ASP A 192 -10.90 -13.05 -5.12
N ASP A 193 -10.51 -12.23 -4.14
CA ASP A 193 -11.31 -11.95 -2.93
C ASP A 193 -11.57 -10.46 -2.67
N TRP A 194 -11.04 -9.62 -3.54
CA TRP A 194 -11.32 -8.19 -3.56
C TRP A 194 -11.86 -7.78 -4.92
N LEU A 195 -12.65 -6.71 -4.92
CA LEU A 195 -13.04 -6.02 -6.14
C LEU A 195 -12.70 -4.53 -5.99
N ASN A 196 -11.78 -4.07 -6.82
CA ASN A 196 -11.40 -2.66 -6.88
C ASN A 196 -12.36 -1.89 -7.79
N LEU A 197 -13.35 -1.22 -7.22
CA LEU A 197 -14.28 -0.41 -8.00
C LEU A 197 -13.67 0.89 -8.57
N TYR A 198 -12.48 1.30 -8.12
CA TYR A 198 -11.85 2.61 -8.38
C TYR A 198 -10.77 2.56 -9.46
N MET A 199 -10.96 1.71 -10.47
CA MET A 199 -9.99 1.43 -11.53
C MET A 199 -9.51 2.68 -12.28
N ASP A 200 -10.42 3.59 -12.66
CA ASP A 200 -10.04 4.82 -13.36
C ASP A 200 -9.21 5.76 -12.47
N SER A 201 -9.54 5.84 -11.18
CA SER A 201 -8.81 6.66 -10.21
C SER A 201 -7.37 6.17 -10.04
N ILE A 202 -7.18 4.87 -9.83
CA ILE A 202 -5.83 4.29 -9.67
C ILE A 202 -5.06 4.31 -11.00
N TYR A 203 -5.70 4.07 -12.14
CA TYR A 203 -5.05 4.14 -13.45
C TYR A 203 -4.57 5.57 -13.77
N THR A 204 -5.41 6.57 -13.50
CA THR A 204 -5.03 7.99 -13.67
C THR A 204 -3.86 8.39 -12.77
N ASN A 205 -3.85 7.89 -11.54
CA ASN A 205 -2.74 8.13 -10.63
C ASN A 205 -1.45 7.45 -11.14
N PHE A 206 -1.55 6.22 -11.65
CA PHE A 206 -0.47 5.48 -12.29
C PHE A 206 0.14 6.20 -13.49
N LEU A 207 -0.68 6.81 -14.36
CA LEU A 207 -0.20 7.53 -15.53
C LEU A 207 0.74 8.71 -15.21
N LYS A 208 0.69 9.27 -13.99
CA LYS A 208 1.61 10.35 -13.60
C LYS A 208 3.05 9.85 -13.52
N TYR A 209 3.24 8.70 -12.87
CA TYR A 209 4.55 8.17 -12.48
C TYR A 209 4.58 6.65 -12.67
N PRO A 210 4.46 6.17 -13.92
CA PRO A 210 4.22 4.75 -14.19
C PRO A 210 5.38 3.86 -13.75
N ASN A 211 6.56 4.43 -13.48
CA ASN A 211 7.70 3.71 -12.92
C ASN A 211 7.51 3.34 -11.45
N LEU A 212 6.61 3.96 -10.69
CA LEU A 212 6.34 3.59 -9.29
C LEU A 212 5.27 2.49 -9.19
N ILE A 213 5.18 1.85 -8.03
CA ILE A 213 4.04 0.98 -7.71
C ILE A 213 2.88 1.87 -7.32
N HIS A 214 1.72 1.70 -7.96
CA HIS A 214 0.47 2.34 -7.58
C HIS A 214 -0.49 1.28 -7.07
N SER A 215 -1.01 1.43 -5.86
CA SER A 215 -1.89 0.43 -5.24
C SER A 215 -3.13 1.05 -4.64
N ASN A 216 -4.19 0.25 -4.53
CA ASN A 216 -5.37 0.59 -3.77
C ASN A 216 -5.42 -0.24 -2.48
N THR A 217 -5.89 0.35 -1.39
CA THR A 217 -6.07 -0.36 -0.12
C THR A 217 -7.26 0.20 0.66
N MET A 218 -7.73 -0.54 1.66
CA MET A 218 -8.78 -0.03 2.54
C MET A 218 -8.21 1.03 3.48
N PRO A 219 -9.01 2.02 3.92
CA PRO A 219 -8.57 3.02 4.89
C PRO A 219 -7.85 2.43 6.11
N ILE A 220 -8.44 1.44 6.78
CA ILE A 220 -7.83 0.84 7.97
C ILE A 220 -6.46 0.20 7.67
N ILE A 221 -6.33 -0.45 6.51
CA ILE A 221 -5.09 -1.10 6.11
C ILE A 221 -4.04 -0.09 5.63
N HIS A 222 -4.47 1.06 5.09
CA HIS A 222 -3.57 2.14 4.71
C HIS A 222 -2.70 2.59 5.88
N LEU A 223 -3.28 2.75 7.08
CA LEU A 223 -2.53 3.11 8.29
C LEU A 223 -1.52 2.02 8.68
N GLU A 224 -1.90 0.76 8.57
CA GLU A 224 -1.00 -0.37 8.80
C GLU A 224 0.16 -0.40 7.78
N HIS A 225 -0.07 0.00 6.53
CA HIS A 225 1.03 0.13 5.55
C HIS A 225 2.00 1.25 5.90
N ARG A 226 1.51 2.34 6.49
CA ARG A 226 2.37 3.43 6.99
C ARG A 226 3.29 2.97 8.11
N ARG A 227 2.88 1.99 8.92
CA ARG A 227 3.75 1.31 9.89
C ARG A 227 4.96 0.66 9.23
N TRP A 228 4.89 0.33 7.95
CA TRP A 228 5.90 -0.40 7.22
C TRP A 228 6.60 0.45 6.15
N MET A 229 6.87 1.72 6.47
CA MET A 229 7.69 2.63 5.68
C MET A 229 8.99 2.94 6.40
N PHE A 230 10.12 2.86 5.70
CA PHE A 230 11.45 2.95 6.28
C PHE A 230 12.32 3.92 5.48
N ALA A 231 13.15 4.69 6.19
CA ALA A 231 14.21 5.49 5.60
C ALA A 231 15.55 5.19 6.29
N SER A 232 16.64 5.27 5.55
CA SER A 232 17.98 5.40 6.13
C SER A 232 18.90 6.11 5.15
N ASN A 233 19.38 7.29 5.53
CA ASN A 233 20.23 8.11 4.68
C ASN A 233 21.61 7.47 4.48
N ASP A 234 22.14 6.77 5.49
CA ASP A 234 23.45 6.14 5.44
C ASP A 234 23.46 4.86 4.59
N LYS A 235 22.30 4.22 4.39
CA LYS A 235 22.16 3.02 3.53
C LYS A 235 21.47 3.30 2.20
N ASN A 236 21.00 4.52 1.96
CA ASN A 236 20.10 4.85 0.86
C ASN A 236 18.87 3.93 0.84
N LEU A 237 18.26 3.74 2.01
CA LEU A 237 17.01 3.01 2.18
C LEU A 237 15.86 4.01 2.10
N HIS A 238 14.87 3.73 1.25
CA HIS A 238 13.67 4.55 1.05
C HIS A 238 12.55 3.66 0.54
N THR A 239 11.94 2.88 1.45
CA THR A 239 11.05 1.79 1.07
C THR A 239 9.75 1.78 1.84
N GLY A 240 8.69 1.23 1.23
CA GLY A 240 7.40 1.05 1.88
C GLY A 240 6.68 -0.22 1.44
N PHE A 241 5.93 -0.80 2.36
CA PHE A 241 5.08 -1.95 2.08
C PHE A 241 3.73 -1.54 1.50
N THR A 242 3.21 -2.35 0.60
CA THR A 242 1.80 -2.30 0.18
C THR A 242 1.29 -3.71 -0.15
N TRP A 243 0.03 -3.98 0.20
CA TRP A 243 -0.70 -5.11 -0.38
C TRP A 243 -0.94 -4.86 -1.86
N LEU A 244 -0.82 -5.90 -2.67
CA LEU A 244 -0.95 -5.80 -4.13
C LEU A 244 -2.27 -6.38 -4.64
N GLY A 245 -2.86 -7.33 -3.91
CA GLY A 245 -4.07 -8.07 -4.29
C GLY A 245 -5.35 -7.26 -4.38
N CYS A 246 -5.37 -6.07 -3.77
CA CYS A 246 -6.52 -5.16 -3.77
C CYS A 246 -6.63 -4.30 -5.05
N GLY A 247 -5.73 -4.49 -6.02
CA GLY A 247 -5.65 -3.68 -7.22
C GLY A 247 -4.39 -2.82 -7.23
N SER A 248 -3.41 -3.19 -8.07
CA SER A 248 -2.15 -2.45 -8.16
C SER A 248 -1.56 -2.43 -9.56
N PHE A 249 -1.10 -1.27 -10.03
CA PHE A 249 -0.29 -1.13 -11.25
C PHE A 249 1.19 -1.17 -10.92
N ILE A 250 1.92 -2.00 -11.67
CA ILE A 250 3.32 -2.32 -11.39
C ILE A 250 4.10 -2.38 -12.71
N PRO A 251 5.31 -1.78 -12.79
CA PRO A 251 6.22 -2.00 -13.91
C PRO A 251 6.70 -3.45 -13.97
N ARG A 252 6.55 -4.10 -15.12
CA ARG A 252 7.04 -5.47 -15.38
C ARG A 252 8.54 -5.60 -15.12
N ILE A 253 9.31 -4.54 -15.40
CA ILE A 253 10.75 -4.51 -15.15
C ILE A 253 11.09 -4.66 -13.65
N LYS A 254 10.28 -4.11 -12.75
CA LYS A 254 10.48 -4.30 -11.30
C LYS A 254 10.18 -5.73 -10.88
N VAL A 255 9.18 -6.37 -11.49
CA VAL A 255 8.90 -7.80 -11.27
C VAL A 255 10.05 -8.69 -11.75
N GLN A 256 10.60 -8.41 -12.93
CA GLN A 256 11.76 -9.15 -13.45
C GLN A 256 12.98 -9.00 -12.53
N ARG A 257 13.27 -7.77 -12.09
CA ARG A 257 14.33 -7.49 -11.11
C ARG A 257 14.09 -8.25 -9.80
N PHE A 258 12.86 -8.26 -9.31
CA PHE A 258 12.50 -8.96 -8.08
C PHE A 258 12.74 -10.48 -8.14
N LEU A 259 12.40 -11.13 -9.26
CA LEU A 259 12.74 -12.55 -9.43
C LEU A 259 14.25 -12.78 -9.42
N GLY A 260 15.04 -11.85 -9.96
CA GLY A 260 16.50 -11.86 -9.84
C GLY A 260 16.99 -11.70 -8.39
N GLN A 261 16.38 -10.78 -7.63
CA GLN A 261 16.66 -10.58 -6.20
C GLN A 261 16.35 -11.85 -5.39
N ILE A 262 15.22 -12.51 -5.63
CA ILE A 262 14.85 -13.78 -5.00
C ILE A 262 15.94 -14.84 -5.25
N GLY A 263 16.36 -14.98 -6.51
CA GLY A 263 17.40 -15.94 -6.90
C GLY A 263 18.73 -15.66 -6.19
N SER A 264 19.13 -14.39 -6.08
CA SER A 264 20.36 -14.00 -5.39
C SER A 264 20.27 -14.14 -3.87
N ALA A 265 19.11 -13.86 -3.27
CA ALA A 265 18.91 -13.90 -1.82
C ALA A 265 18.68 -15.32 -1.27
N SER A 266 18.49 -16.31 -2.17
CA SER A 266 18.28 -17.72 -1.83
C SER A 266 17.14 -17.91 -0.81
N LEU A 267 15.96 -17.32 -1.11
CA LEU A 267 14.80 -17.45 -0.24
C LEU A 267 14.34 -18.92 -0.14
N GLU A 268 14.09 -19.37 1.08
CA GLU A 268 13.53 -20.70 1.36
C GLU A 268 12.12 -20.85 0.77
N LYS A 269 11.71 -22.10 0.50
CA LYS A 269 10.42 -22.42 -0.13
C LYS A 269 9.21 -21.80 0.59
N GLU A 270 9.23 -21.73 1.92
CA GLU A 270 8.15 -21.11 2.70
C GLU A 270 8.06 -19.60 2.45
N ARG A 271 9.19 -18.90 2.38
CA ARG A 271 9.25 -17.47 2.06
C ARG A 271 8.81 -17.19 0.62
N LEU A 272 9.09 -18.10 -0.31
CA LEU A 272 8.63 -17.99 -1.70
C LEU A 272 7.10 -17.94 -1.81
N ARG A 273 6.36 -18.51 -0.86
CA ARG A 273 4.90 -18.45 -0.86
C ARG A 273 4.36 -17.07 -0.50
N LEU A 274 5.13 -16.29 0.25
CA LEU A 274 4.78 -15.01 0.88
C LEU A 274 5.53 -13.83 0.23
N VAL A 275 5.88 -13.95 -1.05
CA VAL A 275 6.71 -12.95 -1.74
C VAL A 275 6.03 -11.58 -1.88
N ASP A 276 4.71 -11.47 -1.70
CA ASP A 276 4.04 -10.18 -1.58
C ASP A 276 4.57 -9.35 -0.39
N MET A 277 5.07 -10.01 0.66
CA MET A 277 5.70 -9.34 1.81
C MET A 277 7.05 -8.72 1.48
N TYR A 278 7.66 -9.12 0.36
CA TYR A 278 9.01 -8.70 -0.02
C TYR A 278 8.98 -7.70 -1.18
N PHE A 279 8.11 -7.92 -2.17
CA PHE A 279 8.20 -7.23 -3.46
C PHE A 279 8.26 -5.71 -3.35
N SER A 280 7.23 -5.09 -2.75
CA SER A 280 7.14 -3.63 -2.64
C SER A 280 8.34 -3.06 -1.89
N LEU A 281 8.71 -3.72 -0.79
CA LEU A 281 9.88 -3.33 0.00
C LEU A 281 11.18 -3.42 -0.80
N TRP A 282 11.38 -4.51 -1.52
CA TRP A 282 12.61 -4.79 -2.26
C TRP A 282 12.75 -3.99 -3.55
N THR A 283 11.71 -3.26 -3.96
CA THR A 283 11.89 -2.19 -4.96
C THR A 283 12.74 -1.04 -4.45
N ASN A 284 12.89 -0.93 -3.11
CA ASN A 284 13.47 0.22 -2.41
C ASN A 284 12.89 1.53 -2.94
N GLN A 285 11.56 1.60 -3.03
CA GLN A 285 10.81 2.79 -3.39
C GLN A 285 9.55 2.85 -2.52
N TYR A 286 9.07 4.06 -2.23
CA TYR A 286 7.77 4.22 -1.61
C TYR A 286 6.66 3.94 -2.63
N PRO A 287 5.66 3.09 -2.34
CA PRO A 287 4.49 2.91 -3.19
C PRO A 287 3.59 4.16 -3.15
N TYR A 288 2.89 4.43 -4.25
CA TYR A 288 1.83 5.44 -4.33
C TYR A 288 0.50 4.77 -4.00
N GLN A 289 0.08 4.89 -2.74
CA GLN A 289 -1.09 4.19 -2.23
C GLN A 289 -2.30 5.10 -2.22
N LEU A 290 -3.37 4.69 -2.90
CA LEU A 290 -4.70 5.23 -2.72
C LEU A 290 -5.41 4.39 -1.66
N SER A 291 -6.14 5.04 -0.77
CA SER A 291 -7.08 4.41 0.13
C SER A 291 -8.52 4.65 -0.33
N ASN A 292 -9.28 3.59 -0.52
CA ASN A 292 -10.67 3.63 -0.94
C ASN A 292 -11.46 2.53 -0.22
N PRO A 293 -12.77 2.69 -0.01
CA PRO A 293 -13.58 1.62 0.56
C PRO A 293 -13.76 0.52 -0.49
N LEU A 294 -12.87 -0.48 -0.43
CA LEU A 294 -12.86 -1.63 -1.34
C LEU A 294 -13.97 -2.61 -1.02
N THR A 295 -14.41 -3.35 -2.04
CA THR A 295 -15.44 -4.37 -1.86
C THR A 295 -14.80 -5.73 -1.63
N THR A 296 -15.09 -6.33 -0.47
CA THR A 296 -14.76 -7.73 -0.19
C THR A 296 -15.67 -8.66 -1.01
N LEU A 297 -15.09 -9.67 -1.65
CA LEU A 297 -15.81 -10.80 -2.20
C LEU A 297 -15.78 -11.96 -1.18
N ASP A 298 -15.76 -13.21 -1.65
CA ASP A 298 -15.59 -14.37 -0.78
C ASP A 298 -14.20 -14.39 -0.13
N GLN A 299 -14.18 -14.25 1.20
CA GLN A 299 -12.97 -14.29 2.03
C GLN A 299 -12.81 -15.65 2.74
N SER A 300 -13.60 -16.66 2.36
CA SER A 300 -13.37 -18.02 2.83
C SER A 300 -11.97 -18.48 2.39
N GLU A 301 -11.26 -19.21 3.27
CA GLU A 301 -9.92 -19.76 3.02
C GLU A 301 -8.75 -18.76 3.01
N ASP A 302 -8.84 -17.62 3.71
CA ASP A 302 -7.67 -16.75 3.94
C ASP A 302 -6.52 -17.52 4.63
N TRP A 303 -5.30 -17.30 4.11
CA TRP A 303 -4.10 -18.02 4.47
C TRP A 303 -3.05 -17.15 5.16
N SER A 304 -3.22 -15.83 5.22
CA SER A 304 -2.19 -14.87 5.65
C SER A 304 -2.17 -14.61 7.16
N LYS A 305 -2.02 -15.66 7.98
CA LYS A 305 -1.74 -15.46 9.41
C LYS A 305 -0.26 -15.12 9.58
N SER A 306 0.07 -13.97 10.21
CA SER A 306 1.43 -13.47 10.54
C SER A 306 2.21 -12.66 9.48
N ALA A 307 1.57 -11.69 8.81
CA ALA A 307 2.25 -10.80 7.86
C ALA A 307 3.45 -10.02 8.45
N ASP A 308 3.32 -9.50 9.68
CA ASP A 308 4.30 -8.60 10.31
C ASP A 308 5.73 -9.18 10.39
N GLN A 309 5.85 -10.47 10.77
CA GLN A 309 7.16 -11.11 10.92
C GLN A 309 7.91 -11.22 9.59
N TRP A 310 7.18 -11.40 8.49
CA TRP A 310 7.76 -11.53 7.15
C TRP A 310 8.14 -10.17 6.56
N THR A 311 7.35 -9.14 6.84
CA THR A 311 7.72 -7.75 6.52
C THR A 311 9.04 -7.37 7.19
N LEU A 312 9.22 -7.68 8.47
CA LEU A 312 10.48 -7.43 9.18
C LEU A 312 11.67 -8.21 8.56
N ASP A 313 11.49 -9.49 8.21
CA ASP A 313 12.52 -10.29 7.53
C ASP A 313 12.89 -9.67 6.16
N ALA A 314 11.91 -9.20 5.40
CA ALA A 314 12.12 -8.55 4.11
C ALA A 314 12.95 -7.26 4.23
N VAL A 315 12.61 -6.38 5.18
CA VAL A 315 13.35 -5.12 5.43
C VAL A 315 14.75 -5.40 5.91
N GLN A 316 14.95 -6.36 6.84
CA GLN A 316 16.27 -6.71 7.34
C GLN A 316 17.18 -7.22 6.23
N LYS A 317 16.65 -8.04 5.32
CA LYS A 317 17.40 -8.53 4.15
C LYS A 317 17.76 -7.40 3.19
N LEU A 318 16.81 -6.50 2.90
CA LEU A 318 17.06 -5.31 2.08
C LEU A 318 18.13 -4.41 2.70
N TYR A 319 18.00 -4.07 3.99
CA TYR A 319 18.96 -3.25 4.72
C TYR A 319 20.36 -3.86 4.67
N THR A 320 20.47 -5.17 4.88
CA THR A 320 21.75 -5.90 4.79
C THR A 320 22.33 -5.83 3.38
N ALA A 321 21.50 -6.04 2.35
CA ALA A 321 21.93 -5.96 0.95
C ALA A 321 22.40 -4.55 0.56
N LEU A 322 21.73 -3.50 1.04
CA LEU A 322 22.12 -2.12 0.81
C LEU A 322 23.41 -1.75 1.56
N ALA A 323 23.62 -2.29 2.77
CA ALA A 323 24.82 -2.04 3.56
C ALA A 323 26.09 -2.64 2.94
N VAL A 324 25.98 -3.75 2.21
CA VAL A 324 27.13 -4.28 1.47
C VAL A 324 27.23 -3.52 0.15
N ASN A 325 28.20 -2.60 0.05
CA ASN A 325 28.47 -1.85 -1.17
C ASN A 325 29.17 -2.73 -2.22
N THR A 326 28.50 -3.78 -2.70
CA THR A 326 29.02 -4.71 -3.70
C THR A 326 28.99 -4.16 -5.12
N GLY A 327 28.44 -2.97 -5.35
CA GLY A 327 28.14 -2.46 -6.69
C GLY A 327 27.06 -3.27 -7.43
N SER A 328 26.33 -4.15 -6.73
CA SER A 328 25.22 -4.90 -7.31
C SER A 328 24.05 -3.98 -7.66
N GLU A 329 23.64 -3.99 -8.92
CA GLU A 329 22.46 -3.28 -9.45
C GLU A 329 21.13 -3.96 -9.07
N LEU A 330 21.15 -4.98 -8.21
CA LEU A 330 19.93 -5.72 -7.86
C LEU A 330 18.94 -4.88 -7.04
N PHE A 331 19.42 -3.96 -6.21
CA PHE A 331 18.56 -3.08 -5.41
C PHE A 331 18.80 -1.63 -5.79
N GLU A 332 17.70 -0.92 -6.05
CA GLU A 332 17.75 0.51 -6.36
C GLU A 332 18.27 1.28 -5.15
N ARG A 333 19.09 2.31 -5.37
CA ARG A 333 19.69 3.13 -4.32
C ARG A 333 19.31 4.60 -4.45
N GLN A 334 18.68 4.99 -5.54
CA GLN A 334 18.17 6.34 -5.72
C GLN A 334 16.65 6.32 -5.63
N GLU A 335 16.08 7.26 -4.89
CA GLU A 335 14.64 7.42 -4.88
C GLU A 335 14.17 7.92 -6.26
N GLU A 336 13.17 7.24 -6.81
CA GLU A 336 12.55 7.60 -8.08
C GLU A 336 11.64 8.81 -7.91
N ASN A 337 11.68 9.72 -8.87
CA ASN A 337 10.79 10.88 -8.89
C ASN A 337 9.32 10.47 -9.13
N PRO A 338 8.36 11.13 -8.44
CA PRO A 338 8.55 12.18 -7.45
C PRO A 338 9.02 11.59 -6.12
N HIS A 339 9.92 12.31 -5.47
CA HIS A 339 10.32 12.01 -4.10
C HIS A 339 9.09 11.99 -3.19
N TYR A 340 9.13 11.16 -2.16
CA TYR A 340 8.00 10.91 -1.27
C TYR A 340 7.41 12.18 -0.68
N LEU A 341 8.26 13.14 -0.33
CA LEU A 341 7.86 14.44 0.22
C LEU A 341 7.19 15.37 -0.81
N ASP A 342 7.39 15.11 -2.10
CA ASP A 342 6.81 15.89 -3.19
C ASP A 342 5.47 15.33 -3.69
N ARG A 343 5.00 14.22 -3.11
CA ARG A 343 3.76 13.54 -3.52
C ARG A 343 2.53 14.21 -2.95
N ASP A 344 1.44 14.15 -3.71
CA ASP A 344 0.14 14.75 -3.35
C ASP A 344 -0.50 14.08 -2.10
N VAL A 345 0.00 12.91 -1.69
CA VAL A 345 -0.47 12.13 -0.53
C VAL A 345 0.70 11.87 0.42
N SER A 346 1.11 12.91 1.17
CA SER A 346 2.19 12.82 2.16
C SER A 346 1.62 12.84 3.57
N ILE A 347 1.66 11.71 4.27
CA ILE A 347 1.60 11.69 5.74
C ILE A 347 3.01 11.31 6.19
N CYS A 348 3.73 12.24 6.81
CA CYS A 348 5.14 12.10 7.14
C CYS A 348 5.35 11.03 8.21
N TYR A 349 5.75 9.83 7.79
CA TYR A 349 6.47 8.92 8.68
C TYR A 349 7.41 8.01 7.89
N ALA A 350 8.61 8.51 7.62
CA ALA A 350 9.73 7.71 7.16
C ALA A 350 10.93 8.09 8.04
N ASN A 351 11.05 7.40 9.18
CA ASN A 351 12.13 7.68 10.11
C ASN A 351 13.46 7.12 9.59
N ASN A 352 14.52 7.88 9.84
CA ASN A 352 15.89 7.45 9.60
C ASN A 352 16.28 6.42 10.67
N ILE A 353 15.95 5.15 10.43
CA ILE A 353 16.11 4.09 11.42
C ILE A 353 17.55 3.56 11.43
N THR A 354 18.12 3.40 12.62
CA THR A 354 19.37 2.67 12.83
C THR A 354 19.14 1.17 13.00
N HIS A 355 18.05 0.81 13.67
CA HIS A 355 17.62 -0.57 13.89
C HIS A 355 16.12 -0.75 13.66
N ILE A 356 15.75 -1.82 12.96
CA ILE A 356 14.34 -2.11 12.61
C ILE A 356 13.46 -2.28 13.87
N HIS A 357 14.01 -2.75 14.98
CA HIS A 357 13.26 -2.92 16.24
C HIS A 357 12.89 -1.58 16.91
N GLU A 358 13.61 -0.49 16.62
CA GLU A 358 13.29 0.84 17.15
C GLU A 358 12.06 1.42 16.43
N HIS A 359 11.89 1.07 15.16
CA HIS A 359 10.83 1.56 14.29
C HIS A 359 9.43 1.35 14.85
N GLU A 360 9.17 0.18 15.44
CA GLU A 360 7.85 -0.14 15.98
C GLU A 360 7.54 0.68 17.25
N ALA A 361 8.54 0.88 18.11
CA ALA A 361 8.39 1.72 19.29
C ALA A 361 8.18 3.20 18.91
N GLU A 362 8.94 3.69 17.93
CA GLU A 362 8.78 5.04 17.38
C GLU A 362 7.42 5.21 16.71
N PHE A 363 6.96 4.23 15.92
CA PHE A 363 5.65 4.27 15.28
C PHE A 363 4.52 4.30 16.30
N ASN A 364 4.59 3.45 17.34
CA ASN A 364 3.61 3.41 18.42
C ASN A 364 3.62 4.67 19.29
N ALA A 365 4.70 5.44 19.29
CA ALA A 365 4.78 6.73 19.98
C ALA A 365 4.15 7.89 19.19
N LEU A 366 3.81 7.67 17.91
CA LEU A 366 3.18 8.70 17.10
C LEU A 366 1.73 8.87 17.48
N ASP A 367 1.31 10.14 17.44
CA ASP A 367 -0.09 10.52 17.53
C ASP A 367 -0.78 10.26 16.19
N PHE A 368 -1.20 9.02 15.97
CA PHE A 368 -2.00 8.57 14.82
C PHE A 368 -3.47 8.34 15.23
N PRO A 369 -4.42 8.51 14.29
CA PRO A 369 -5.82 8.23 14.57
C PRO A 369 -6.01 6.73 14.86
N SER A 370 -6.96 6.42 15.74
CA SER A 370 -7.37 5.03 15.97
C SER A 370 -8.03 4.45 14.71
N ASN A 371 -8.03 3.12 14.60
CA ASN A 371 -8.75 2.43 13.52
C ASN A 371 -10.24 2.81 13.47
N GLU A 372 -10.87 2.97 14.64
CA GLU A 372 -12.27 3.42 14.75
C GLU A 372 -12.46 4.84 14.18
N PHE A 373 -11.56 5.76 14.54
CA PHE A 373 -11.60 7.11 14.00
C PHE A 373 -11.50 7.09 12.48
N TRP A 374 -10.54 6.34 11.94
CA TRP A 374 -10.29 6.30 10.50
C TRP A 374 -11.42 5.64 9.71
N ILE A 375 -12.07 4.61 10.25
CA ILE A 375 -13.27 4.03 9.65
C ILE A 375 -14.39 5.08 9.53
N LYS A 376 -14.60 5.87 10.59
CA LYS A 376 -15.68 6.85 10.65
C LYS A 376 -15.40 8.11 9.83
N HIS A 377 -14.13 8.50 9.74
CA HIS A 377 -13.73 9.83 9.28
C HIS A 377 -12.66 9.80 8.18
N ALA A 378 -12.52 8.71 7.42
CA ALA A 378 -11.59 8.67 6.28
C ALA A 378 -11.94 9.72 5.22
N TYR A 379 -10.95 10.13 4.42
CA TYR A 379 -11.10 11.20 3.45
C TYR A 379 -12.13 10.95 2.34
N HIS A 380 -12.41 9.68 1.99
CA HIS A 380 -13.42 9.36 0.97
C HIS A 380 -14.83 9.80 1.41
N LYS A 381 -15.05 10.00 2.72
CA LYS A 381 -16.28 10.56 3.29
C LYS A 381 -16.54 12.02 2.93
N ALA A 382 -15.55 12.73 2.37
CA ALA A 382 -15.78 14.05 1.82
C ALA A 382 -16.47 14.03 0.45
N VAL A 383 -16.52 12.87 -0.23
CA VAL A 383 -16.92 12.72 -1.65
C VAL A 383 -17.72 11.42 -1.88
N ASP A 384 -18.46 10.94 -0.87
CA ASP A 384 -19.25 9.70 -0.98
C ASP A 384 -20.76 9.96 -1.13
N PHE A 385 -21.15 11.21 -1.38
CA PHE A 385 -22.54 11.69 -1.47
C PHE A 385 -23.41 11.54 -0.23
N ASP A 386 -22.84 11.11 0.90
CA ASP A 386 -23.61 10.91 2.11
C ASP A 386 -23.34 12.04 3.10
N LEU A 387 -24.25 13.03 3.11
CA LEU A 387 -24.19 14.18 4.01
C LEU A 387 -24.21 13.80 5.50
N SER A 388 -24.56 12.55 5.85
CA SER A 388 -24.51 12.05 7.23
C SER A 388 -23.12 11.55 7.66
N THR A 389 -22.18 11.46 6.72
CA THR A 389 -20.80 11.04 6.98
C THR A 389 -19.85 12.17 6.65
N CYS A 390 -18.70 12.23 7.34
CA CYS A 390 -17.78 13.34 7.18
C CYS A 390 -16.33 12.91 7.35
N TRP A 391 -15.46 13.38 6.43
CA TRP A 391 -14.01 13.35 6.62
C TRP A 391 -13.63 14.30 7.75
N ASN A 392 -12.77 13.85 8.67
CA ASN A 392 -12.20 14.70 9.71
C ASN A 392 -10.67 14.69 9.63
N SER A 393 -10.05 15.86 9.74
CA SER A 393 -8.61 16.02 9.58
C SER A 393 -7.76 15.39 10.69
N PHE A 394 -8.39 14.88 11.77
CA PHE A 394 -7.78 14.35 13.00
C PHE A 394 -6.97 15.38 13.78
N LYS A 395 -5.97 15.98 13.15
CA LYS A 395 -5.17 17.10 13.67
C LYS A 395 -5.73 18.43 13.18
N LYS A 396 -5.40 19.49 13.93
CA LYS A 396 -5.73 20.87 13.58
C LYS A 396 -4.91 21.27 12.35
N PRO A 397 -5.54 21.67 11.23
CA PRO A 397 -4.80 22.17 10.08
C PRO A 397 -3.95 23.40 10.44
N LYS A 398 -2.73 23.45 9.92
CA LYS A 398 -1.78 24.55 10.07
C LYS A 398 -1.66 25.33 8.77
N VAL A 399 -1.08 26.53 8.86
CA VAL A 399 -0.66 27.28 7.67
C VAL A 399 0.15 26.37 6.75
N ASP A 400 -0.11 26.46 5.45
CA ASP A 400 0.48 25.66 4.36
C ASP A 400 0.02 24.19 4.25
N ASP A 401 -0.75 23.69 5.21
CA ASP A 401 -1.49 22.44 5.00
C ASP A 401 -2.47 22.61 3.84
N TYR A 402 -2.86 21.51 3.21
CA TYR A 402 -3.84 21.56 2.13
C TYR A 402 -4.64 20.27 2.00
N PHE A 403 -5.78 20.38 1.34
CA PHE A 403 -6.57 19.25 0.83
C PHE A 403 -7.08 19.59 -0.56
N GLY A 404 -7.66 18.64 -1.28
CA GLY A 404 -8.07 18.90 -2.64
C GLY A 404 -8.75 17.75 -3.35
N LEU A 405 -9.14 18.04 -4.57
CA LEU A 405 -9.70 17.08 -5.52
C LEU A 405 -8.75 16.94 -6.69
N GLN A 406 -8.54 15.69 -7.11
CA GLN A 406 -7.93 15.36 -8.38
C GLN A 406 -8.96 14.64 -9.24
N PHE A 407 -9.25 15.19 -10.41
CA PHE A 407 -10.19 14.60 -11.35
C PHE A 407 -9.52 13.63 -12.33
N VAL A 408 -10.26 12.61 -12.73
CA VAL A 408 -9.85 11.69 -13.80
C VAL A 408 -9.89 12.39 -15.15
N GLU A 409 -10.96 13.13 -15.42
CA GLU A 409 -11.12 14.00 -16.58
C GLU A 409 -11.12 15.46 -16.12
N PRO A 410 -10.55 16.39 -16.89
CA PRO A 410 -10.68 17.82 -16.60
C PRO A 410 -12.15 18.20 -16.41
N GLN A 411 -12.42 19.06 -15.42
CA GLN A 411 -13.78 19.51 -15.10
C GLN A 411 -13.89 21.01 -15.27
N ASN A 412 -15.04 21.45 -15.74
CA ASN A 412 -15.45 22.85 -15.73
C ASN A 412 -16.63 22.97 -14.75
N SER A 413 -16.36 23.35 -13.50
CA SER A 413 -17.42 23.67 -12.55
C SER A 413 -17.32 25.12 -12.12
N HIS A 414 -18.48 25.76 -12.12
CA HIS A 414 -18.63 27.18 -11.83
C HIS A 414 -18.76 27.45 -10.34
N LYS A 415 -19.05 26.41 -9.55
CA LYS A 415 -19.31 26.53 -8.12
C LYS A 415 -18.88 25.28 -7.37
N ILE A 416 -18.22 25.52 -6.26
CA ILE A 416 -17.81 24.50 -5.30
C ILE A 416 -18.50 24.78 -3.98
N THR A 417 -19.21 23.80 -3.44
CA THR A 417 -19.87 23.88 -2.14
C THR A 417 -19.19 22.90 -1.19
N ILE A 418 -18.75 23.38 -0.03
CA ILE A 418 -18.21 22.55 1.05
C ILE A 418 -19.27 22.47 2.14
N VAL A 419 -19.72 21.25 2.44
CA VAL A 419 -20.69 20.99 3.52
C VAL A 419 -19.92 20.49 4.74
N SER A 420 -20.24 21.02 5.92
CA SER A 420 -19.70 20.59 7.22
C SER A 420 -20.84 20.37 8.21
N SER A 421 -20.67 19.44 9.15
CA SER A 421 -21.67 19.19 10.21
C SER A 421 -21.61 20.22 11.34
N LYS A 422 -20.52 20.98 11.40
CA LYS A 422 -20.32 22.06 12.36
C LYS A 422 -20.74 23.37 11.71
N ASP A 423 -21.53 24.17 12.43
CA ASP A 423 -21.81 25.56 12.05
C ASP A 423 -20.50 26.34 11.97
N ARG A 424 -19.96 26.48 10.75
CA ARG A 424 -18.74 27.21 10.46
C ARG A 424 -18.99 28.15 9.30
N ILE A 425 -18.56 29.39 9.47
CA ILE A 425 -18.51 30.35 8.38
C ILE A 425 -17.08 30.29 7.82
N CYS A 426 -16.96 29.88 6.57
CA CYS A 426 -15.68 29.76 5.88
C CYS A 426 -15.59 30.86 4.82
N ASP A 427 -14.97 31.99 5.18
CA ASP A 427 -14.79 33.12 4.27
C ASP A 427 -13.71 32.78 3.22
N LYS A 428 -14.02 32.91 1.92
CA LYS A 428 -12.98 32.89 0.86
C LYS A 428 -12.12 34.17 0.96
N ILE A 429 -10.82 34.02 1.22
CA ILE A 429 -9.91 35.20 1.26
C ILE A 429 -9.40 35.57 -0.14
N SER A 430 -9.06 34.60 -0.99
CA SER A 430 -8.56 34.81 -2.36
C SER A 430 -8.40 33.49 -3.11
N SER A 431 -8.43 33.53 -4.43
CA SER A 431 -7.97 32.43 -5.30
C SER A 431 -6.71 32.85 -6.03
N SER A 432 -5.73 31.96 -6.14
CA SER A 432 -4.54 32.16 -6.95
C SER A 432 -4.39 31.02 -7.95
N GLU A 433 -4.13 31.37 -9.20
CA GLU A 433 -3.86 30.42 -10.26
C GLU A 433 -2.37 30.08 -10.27
N LYS A 434 -2.07 28.78 -10.36
CA LYS A 434 -0.72 28.32 -10.66
C LYS A 434 -0.82 27.26 -11.74
N MET A 435 -0.28 27.54 -12.93
CA MET A 435 0.09 26.47 -13.85
C MET A 435 1.24 25.71 -13.18
N LYS A 436 0.98 24.46 -12.80
CA LYS A 436 2.05 23.58 -12.36
C LYS A 436 2.49 22.80 -13.59
N ASP A 437 3.67 23.11 -14.09
CA ASP A 437 4.37 22.28 -15.07
C ASP A 437 4.69 20.95 -14.38
N ILE A 438 3.74 20.02 -14.41
CA ILE A 438 4.04 18.63 -14.08
C ILE A 438 4.82 18.12 -15.28
N ASN A 439 6.12 17.91 -15.10
CA ASN A 439 7.04 17.33 -16.09
C ASN A 439 6.67 15.87 -16.50
N SER A 440 5.44 15.41 -16.29
CA SER A 440 4.99 14.13 -16.85
C SER A 440 4.59 14.36 -18.31
N SER A 441 5.36 13.77 -19.22
CA SER A 441 5.19 13.91 -20.68
C SER A 441 3.87 13.31 -21.22
N ILE A 442 3.01 12.77 -20.36
CA ILE A 442 1.88 11.90 -20.71
C ILE A 442 0.53 12.61 -20.54
N ILE A 443 0.40 13.56 -19.60
CA ILE A 443 -0.85 14.28 -19.35
C ILE A 443 -0.57 15.77 -19.62
N PRO A 444 -1.38 16.48 -20.44
CA PRO A 444 -1.16 17.90 -20.74
C PRO A 444 -1.04 18.74 -19.46
N PRO A 445 -0.38 19.92 -19.53
CA PRO A 445 -0.09 20.75 -18.36
C PRO A 445 -1.36 21.00 -17.55
N ASN A 446 -1.27 20.63 -16.29
CA ASN A 446 -2.43 20.49 -15.42
C ASN A 446 -2.78 21.87 -14.85
N HIS A 447 -3.88 22.46 -15.31
CA HIS A 447 -4.46 23.61 -14.63
C HIS A 447 -4.84 23.20 -13.20
N SER A 448 -4.21 23.88 -12.24
CA SER A 448 -4.47 23.72 -10.83
C SER A 448 -4.99 25.03 -10.27
N ILE A 449 -6.13 24.97 -9.59
CA ILE A 449 -6.70 26.14 -8.92
C ILE A 449 -6.34 26.00 -7.44
N THR A 450 -5.63 27.00 -6.90
CA THR A 450 -5.37 27.08 -5.46
C THR A 450 -6.32 28.09 -4.82
N ILE A 451 -7.17 27.61 -3.93
CA ILE A 451 -8.15 28.39 -3.17
C ILE A 451 -7.59 28.58 -1.77
N ASN A 452 -7.38 29.83 -1.35
CA ASN A 452 -6.97 30.14 0.01
C ASN A 452 -8.17 29.94 0.95
N PHE A 453 -8.04 28.98 1.86
CA PHE A 453 -9.13 28.47 2.65
C PHE A 453 -9.03 28.90 4.12
N ASN A 454 -10.12 29.49 4.64
CA ASN A 454 -10.14 30.15 5.93
C ASN A 454 -11.48 29.98 6.67
N CYS A 455 -11.56 29.09 7.66
CA CYS A 455 -12.79 28.90 8.45
C CYS A 455 -12.65 29.48 9.85
N GLU A 456 -13.61 30.30 10.28
CA GLU A 456 -13.69 30.85 11.64
C GLU A 456 -15.01 30.39 12.27
N ILE A 457 -14.98 30.04 13.55
CA ILE A 457 -16.20 29.76 14.31
C ILE A 457 -16.78 31.12 14.70
N LYS A 458 -17.86 31.55 14.04
CA LYS A 458 -18.66 32.69 14.50
C LYS A 458 -19.83 32.17 15.33
N ASN A 459 -20.06 32.76 16.50
CA ASN A 459 -21.15 32.42 17.41
C ASN A 459 -22.50 33.05 17.00
N GLU A 460 -22.67 33.47 15.75
CA GLU A 460 -23.86 34.19 15.29
C GLU A 460 -24.49 33.50 14.09
N ASN A 461 -25.80 33.26 14.20
CA ASN A 461 -26.65 32.63 13.19
C ASN A 461 -26.63 33.47 11.89
N LEU A 462 -25.91 33.01 10.87
CA LEU A 462 -25.99 33.54 9.51
C LEU A 462 -26.41 32.41 8.56
N GLU A 463 -27.58 32.53 7.96
CA GLU A 463 -28.27 31.50 7.16
C GLU A 463 -27.85 31.41 5.68
N ASN A 464 -26.65 31.86 5.27
CA ASN A 464 -26.29 31.83 3.84
C ASN A 464 -25.03 31.01 3.53
N PRO A 465 -25.13 29.92 2.73
CA PRO A 465 -23.95 29.25 2.19
C PRO A 465 -23.24 30.18 1.19
N GLU A 466 -21.93 30.37 1.34
CA GLU A 466 -21.13 31.18 0.43
C GLU A 466 -21.02 30.51 -0.95
N ASN A 467 -21.31 31.25 -2.02
CA ASN A 467 -21.10 30.81 -3.40
C ASN A 467 -19.67 31.15 -3.82
N LEU A 468 -18.87 30.15 -4.20
CA LEU A 468 -17.65 30.37 -4.97
C LEU A 468 -18.00 30.52 -6.45
N GLU A 469 -17.90 31.72 -7.02
CA GLU A 469 -17.86 31.88 -8.49
C GLU A 469 -16.46 31.47 -8.99
N ALA A 470 -16.40 30.41 -9.81
CA ALA A 470 -15.20 30.01 -10.53
C ALA A 470 -15.07 30.81 -11.84
N LEU A 471 -13.85 30.97 -12.35
CA LEU A 471 -13.59 31.67 -13.61
C LEU A 471 -14.26 30.94 -14.78
N GLU A 472 -15.10 31.65 -15.53
CA GLU A 472 -15.77 31.13 -16.72
C GLU A 472 -14.75 30.61 -17.75
N ASN A 473 -14.95 29.37 -18.23
CA ASN A 473 -14.28 28.71 -19.36
C ASN A 473 -12.90 28.05 -19.16
N MET A 474 -12.48 27.73 -17.93
CA MET A 474 -11.26 26.91 -17.72
C MET A 474 -11.58 25.51 -17.21
N GLU A 475 -11.03 24.50 -17.88
CA GLU A 475 -11.02 23.13 -17.39
C GLU A 475 -9.85 22.92 -16.43
N TYR A 476 -10.13 22.41 -15.23
CA TYR A 476 -9.12 22.09 -14.23
C TYR A 476 -9.12 20.61 -13.90
N ARG A 477 -7.93 20.08 -13.62
CA ARG A 477 -7.75 18.69 -13.15
C ARG A 477 -7.54 18.63 -11.64
N TYR A 478 -7.15 19.75 -11.03
CA TYR A 478 -6.85 19.84 -9.60
C TYR A 478 -7.51 21.05 -8.98
N ILE A 479 -8.21 20.83 -7.88
CA ILE A 479 -8.59 21.87 -6.94
C ILE A 479 -7.80 21.65 -5.67
N LYS A 480 -7.02 22.64 -5.24
CA LYS A 480 -6.26 22.63 -3.99
C LYS A 480 -6.79 23.72 -3.06
N PHE A 481 -7.23 23.33 -1.88
CA PHE A 481 -7.58 24.23 -0.77
C PHE A 481 -6.36 24.37 0.13
N GLN A 482 -5.70 25.53 0.10
CA GLN A 482 -4.53 25.80 0.93
C GLN A 482 -4.95 26.54 2.20
N ILE A 483 -4.52 26.03 3.35
CA ILE A 483 -4.79 26.62 4.65
C ILE A 483 -3.89 27.83 4.85
N VAL A 484 -4.51 29.00 5.05
CA VAL A 484 -3.79 30.28 5.20
C VAL A 484 -3.67 30.76 6.64
N ARG A 485 -4.36 30.10 7.58
CA ARG A 485 -4.22 30.33 9.02
C ARG A 485 -4.28 29.03 9.80
N ASN A 486 -3.66 29.00 10.97
CA ASN A 486 -3.77 27.86 11.87
C ASN A 486 -5.21 27.73 12.40
N PHE A 487 -5.76 26.52 12.36
CA PHE A 487 -7.07 26.23 12.90
C PHE A 487 -6.98 25.95 14.41
N THR A 488 -8.01 26.32 15.15
CA THR A 488 -8.09 26.09 16.60
C THR A 488 -8.51 24.66 16.96
N GLU A 489 -9.15 23.96 16.04
CA GLU A 489 -9.65 22.59 16.17
C GLU A 489 -9.53 21.80 14.85
N PRO A 490 -9.63 20.45 14.88
CA PRO A 490 -9.71 19.65 13.66
C PRO A 490 -10.87 20.11 12.76
N PHE A 491 -10.66 19.97 11.46
CA PHE A 491 -11.61 20.36 10.42
C PHE A 491 -12.40 19.15 9.93
N GLU A 492 -13.62 19.39 9.44
CA GLU A 492 -14.52 18.35 8.99
C GLU A 492 -15.25 18.75 7.70
N ILE A 493 -15.32 17.82 6.74
CA ILE A 493 -16.06 17.96 5.49
C ILE A 493 -16.99 16.77 5.32
N CYS A 494 -18.28 17.04 5.24
CA CYS A 494 -19.32 16.05 4.98
C CYS A 494 -19.65 15.92 3.49
N SER A 495 -19.34 16.94 2.69
CA SER A 495 -19.47 16.85 1.24
C SER A 495 -18.68 17.93 0.53
N LEU A 496 -18.09 17.58 -0.61
CA LEU A 496 -17.57 18.50 -1.62
C LEU A 496 -18.45 18.37 -2.87
N ILE A 497 -19.33 19.34 -3.07
CA ILE A 497 -20.27 19.37 -4.19
C ILE A 497 -19.74 20.33 -5.24
N LEU A 498 -19.73 19.91 -6.51
CA LEU A 498 -19.37 20.72 -7.64
C LEU A 498 -20.61 20.93 -8.52
N ASP A 499 -20.94 22.15 -8.89
CA ASP A 499 -22.07 22.39 -9.80
C ASP A 499 -21.82 21.66 -11.13
N GLY A 500 -22.82 20.91 -11.61
CA GLY A 500 -22.72 20.06 -12.80
C GLY A 500 -22.10 18.68 -12.56
N LEU A 501 -21.55 18.43 -11.37
CA LEU A 501 -21.01 17.14 -10.94
C LEU A 501 -21.54 16.85 -9.55
N SER A 502 -22.57 16.02 -9.47
CA SER A 502 -22.66 15.19 -8.27
C SER A 502 -21.40 14.30 -8.32
N VAL A 503 -20.41 14.52 -7.43
CA VAL A 503 -19.15 13.73 -7.29
C VAL A 503 -19.30 12.57 -6.34
#